data_AF-A0A099KCN6-F1
#
_entry.id   AF-A0A099KCN6-F1
#
_cell.length_a   1.000
_cell.length_b   1.000
_cell.length_c   1.000
_cell.angle_alpha   90.00
_cell.angle_beta   90.00
_cell.angle_gamma   90.00
#
_symmetry.space_group_name_H-M   'P 1'
#
loop_
_entity.id
_entity.type
_entity.pdbx_description
1 polymer ?
#
loop_
_entity_poly.entity_id
_entity_poly.type
_entity_poly.pdbx_seq_one_letter_code
_entity_poly.pdbx_strand_id
1 'polypeptide(L)'
;MDDRMSEYLKDCSPYISKFLYDIDKRIIELVCVDSIDNCLPKRKIKISGIQSYTEETIDDEFDDNCMDGVIGLHEMAVGKFCIRTEKKEVIVLYDGTIVVTNVV
;
A
#
# COMPACT_ATOMS: atom_id res chain seq x y z
N MET A 1 4.00 -0.62 -17.37
CA MET A 1 3.45 -0.52 -16.00
C MET A 1 3.44 -1.93 -15.48
N ASP A 2 4.38 -2.24 -14.59
CA ASP A 2 4.53 -3.58 -14.06
C ASP A 2 3.72 -3.68 -12.78
N ASP A 3 2.70 -4.55 -12.80
CA ASP A 3 1.93 -4.89 -11.62
C ASP A 3 2.78 -5.78 -10.70
N ARG A 4 2.96 -5.32 -9.46
CA ARG A 4 3.72 -5.98 -8.41
C ARG A 4 2.82 -6.61 -7.37
N MET A 5 1.50 -6.57 -7.54
CA MET A 5 0.55 -7.05 -6.54
C MET A 5 0.75 -8.53 -6.25
N SER A 6 0.87 -9.35 -7.31
CA SER A 6 1.12 -10.80 -7.16
C SER A 6 2.46 -11.11 -6.48
N GLU A 7 3.46 -10.24 -6.62
CA GLU A 7 4.78 -10.39 -6.01
C GLU A 7 4.75 -9.97 -4.53
N TYR A 8 4.18 -8.80 -4.24
CA TYR A 8 4.22 -8.18 -2.92
C TYR A 8 3.17 -8.74 -1.96
N LEU A 9 2.03 -9.19 -2.47
CA LEU A 9 0.92 -9.75 -1.71
C LEU A 9 0.77 -11.27 -1.91
N LYS A 10 1.83 -11.97 -2.33
CA LYS A 10 1.78 -13.42 -2.49
C LYS A 10 1.27 -14.11 -1.22
N ASP A 11 0.26 -14.95 -1.38
CA ASP A 11 -0.43 -15.69 -0.31
C ASP A 11 -1.01 -14.77 0.79
N CYS A 12 -1.30 -13.51 0.50
CA CYS A 12 -1.86 -12.51 1.42
C CYS A 12 -3.19 -11.99 0.88
N SER A 13 -4.11 -11.62 1.78
CA SER A 13 -5.32 -10.91 1.37
C SER A 13 -4.97 -9.47 0.95
N PRO A 14 -5.70 -8.88 0.00
CA PRO A 14 -5.53 -7.47 -0.36
C PRO A 14 -6.06 -6.48 0.69
N TYR A 15 -6.83 -6.93 1.67
CA TYR A 15 -7.43 -6.04 2.67
C TYR A 15 -6.39 -5.38 3.55
N ILE A 16 -6.58 -4.09 3.79
CA ILE A 16 -5.65 -3.20 4.45
C ILE A 16 -5.97 -3.17 5.95
N SER A 17 -4.99 -3.54 6.77
CA SER A 17 -5.02 -3.32 8.22
C SER A 17 -4.50 -1.93 8.59
N LYS A 18 -3.48 -1.44 7.87
CA LYS A 18 -2.87 -0.14 8.15
C LYS A 18 -2.29 0.45 6.86
N PHE A 19 -2.64 1.69 6.56
CA PHE A 19 -1.95 2.52 5.58
C PHE A 19 -1.52 3.80 6.27
N LEU A 20 -0.21 4.01 6.43
CA LEU A 20 0.34 5.20 7.07
C LEU A 20 1.47 5.81 6.23
N TYR A 21 1.41 7.11 6.01
CA TYR A 21 2.54 7.91 5.57
C TYR A 21 3.13 8.69 6.77
N ASP A 22 4.39 8.42 7.10
CA ASP A 22 5.17 9.12 8.13
C ASP A 22 6.06 10.16 7.41
N ILE A 23 5.66 11.43 7.48
CA ILE A 23 6.35 12.54 6.80
C ILE A 23 7.72 12.84 7.41
N ASP A 24 7.86 12.72 8.72
CA ASP A 24 9.13 12.99 9.43
C ASP A 24 10.18 11.96 9.03
N LYS A 25 9.78 10.69 8.93
CA LYS A 25 10.68 9.60 8.49
C LYS A 25 10.70 9.39 6.98
N ARG A 26 9.85 10.09 6.23
CA ARG A 26 9.65 9.92 4.77
C ARG A 26 9.45 8.45 4.39
N ILE A 27 8.51 7.79 5.05
CA ILE A 27 8.20 6.37 4.88
C ILE A 27 6.71 6.15 4.69
N ILE A 28 6.34 5.27 3.77
CA ILE A 28 5.00 4.67 3.71
C ILE A 28 5.06 3.27 4.32
N GLU A 29 4.07 2.94 5.14
CA GLU A 29 3.78 1.60 5.62
C GLU A 29 2.38 1.17 5.16
N LEU A 30 2.32 0.16 4.31
CA LEU A 30 1.09 -0.52 3.92
C LEU A 30 1.11 -1.93 4.52
N VAL A 31 0.12 -2.26 5.34
CA VAL A 31 -0.01 -3.54 6.03
C VAL A 31 -1.31 -4.19 5.60
N CYS A 32 -1.21 -5.41 5.08
CA CYS A 32 -2.32 -6.24 4.64
C CYS A 32 -2.54 -7.44 5.56
N VAL A 33 -3.78 -7.90 5.65
CA VAL A 33 -4.19 -9.02 6.52
C VAL A 33 -4.03 -10.38 5.85
N ASP A 34 -4.06 -11.44 6.64
CA ASP A 34 -4.05 -12.82 6.14
C ASP A 34 -5.33 -13.18 5.37
N SER A 35 -6.47 -12.73 5.87
CA SER A 35 -7.83 -13.08 5.47
C SER A 35 -8.81 -12.07 6.07
N ILE A 36 -10.01 -11.98 5.47
CA ILE A 36 -11.09 -11.15 6.01
C ILE A 36 -11.65 -11.72 7.32
N ASP A 37 -11.58 -13.04 7.51
CA ASP A 37 -12.14 -13.71 8.68
C ASP A 37 -11.33 -13.45 9.97
N ASN A 38 -10.00 -13.49 9.88
CA ASN A 38 -9.14 -13.33 11.07
C ASN A 38 -8.60 -11.90 11.24
N CYS A 39 -8.54 -11.11 10.16
CA CYS A 39 -8.01 -9.75 10.14
C CYS A 39 -6.59 -9.61 10.74
N LEU A 40 -5.80 -10.69 10.73
CA LEU A 40 -4.46 -10.68 11.33
C LEU A 40 -3.45 -10.08 10.34
N PRO A 41 -2.63 -9.09 10.75
CA PRO A 41 -1.57 -8.55 9.90
C PRO A 41 -0.65 -9.67 9.41
N LYS A 42 -0.45 -9.77 8.10
CA LYS A 42 0.39 -10.81 7.49
C LYS A 42 1.52 -10.25 6.66
N ARG A 43 1.25 -9.17 5.92
CA ARG A 43 2.22 -8.59 4.98
C ARG A 43 2.37 -7.12 5.24
N LYS A 44 3.61 -6.65 5.21
CA LYS A 44 3.94 -5.24 5.30
C LYS A 44 4.83 -4.84 4.14
N ILE A 45 4.44 -3.80 3.43
CA ILE A 45 5.18 -3.14 2.37
C ILE A 45 5.63 -1.80 2.94
N LYS A 46 6.94 -1.56 2.94
CA LYS A 46 7.56 -0.32 3.42
C LYS A 46 8.27 0.37 2.27
N ILE A 47 7.88 1.59 1.93
CA ILE A 47 8.58 2.44 0.97
C ILE A 47 9.33 3.51 1.75
N SER A 48 10.63 3.64 1.52
CA SER A 48 11.50 4.59 2.20
C SER A 48 12.09 5.62 1.25
N GLY A 49 12.51 6.76 1.78
CA GLY A 49 13.08 7.84 0.97
C GLY A 49 12.02 8.55 0.14
N ILE A 50 10.82 8.77 0.69
CA ILE A 50 9.76 9.50 -0.01
C ILE A 50 10.19 10.95 -0.24
N GLN A 51 10.22 11.37 -1.49
CA GLN A 51 10.51 12.74 -1.93
C GLN A 51 9.24 13.52 -2.25
N SER A 52 8.22 12.82 -2.75
CA SER A 52 6.91 13.38 -3.04
C SER A 52 5.81 12.36 -2.72
N TYR A 53 4.72 12.86 -2.16
CA TYR A 53 3.51 12.11 -1.86
C TYR A 53 2.34 12.85 -2.50
N THR A 54 1.57 12.16 -3.34
CA THR A 54 0.32 12.67 -3.91
C THR A 54 -0.75 11.63 -3.66
N GLU A 55 -1.90 12.07 -3.13
CA GLU A 55 -3.05 11.24 -2.86
C GLU A 55 -4.27 11.84 -3.56
N GLU A 56 -5.04 10.99 -4.22
CA GLU A 56 -6.31 11.31 -4.84
C GLU A 56 -7.39 10.37 -4.28
N THR A 57 -8.46 10.93 -3.72
CA THR A 57 -9.62 10.12 -3.32
C THR A 57 -10.37 9.67 -4.58
N ILE A 58 -10.63 8.38 -4.68
CA ILE A 58 -11.30 7.76 -5.84
C ILE A 58 -12.79 7.57 -5.55
N ASP A 59 -13.14 7.24 -4.32
CA ASP A 59 -14.52 7.06 -3.88
C ASP A 59 -14.75 7.79 -2.54
N ASP A 60 -15.34 8.99 -2.62
CA ASP A 60 -15.72 9.79 -1.46
C ASP A 60 -16.97 9.24 -0.74
N GLU A 61 -17.72 8.30 -1.36
CA GLU A 61 -18.87 7.62 -0.76
C GLU A 61 -18.49 6.30 -0.08
N PHE A 62 -17.20 5.93 -0.11
CA PHE A 62 -16.71 4.71 0.54
C PHE A 62 -17.02 4.74 2.04
N ASP A 63 -17.83 3.79 2.50
CA ASP A 63 -18.23 3.67 3.90
C ASP A 63 -17.00 3.35 4.77
N ASP A 64 -16.65 4.25 5.69
CA ASP A 64 -15.53 4.06 6.63
C ASP A 64 -15.70 2.82 7.52
N ASN A 65 -16.90 2.23 7.57
CA ASN A 65 -17.14 0.94 8.23
C ASN A 65 -16.65 -0.28 7.41
N CYS A 66 -16.33 -0.11 6.13
CA CYS A 66 -15.79 -1.16 5.27
C CYS A 66 -14.26 -1.22 5.35
N MET A 67 -13.71 -2.44 5.30
CA MET A 67 -12.27 -2.63 5.13
C MET A 67 -11.87 -2.24 3.71
N ASP A 68 -10.94 -1.29 3.60
CA ASP A 68 -10.32 -0.89 2.34
C ASP A 68 -9.39 -2.01 1.82
N GLY A 69 -9.32 -2.16 0.50
CA GLY A 69 -8.54 -3.18 -0.19
C GLY A 69 -7.51 -2.57 -1.14
N VAL A 70 -6.35 -3.21 -1.26
CA VAL A 70 -5.39 -2.91 -2.33
C VAL A 70 -5.91 -3.51 -3.63
N ILE A 71 -6.11 -2.69 -4.65
CA ILE A 71 -6.52 -3.14 -6.00
C ILE A 71 -5.39 -3.08 -7.03
N GLY A 72 -4.30 -2.37 -6.73
CA GLY A 72 -3.14 -2.30 -7.61
C GLY A 72 -1.87 -1.80 -6.93
N LEU A 73 -0.74 -2.37 -7.31
CA LEU A 73 0.59 -1.96 -6.86
C LEU A 73 1.47 -1.86 -8.10
N HIS A 74 1.73 -0.65 -8.58
CA HIS A 74 2.36 -0.44 -9.88
C HIS A 74 3.67 0.33 -9.77
N GLU A 75 4.73 -0.27 -10.31
CA GLU A 75 5.95 0.49 -10.61
C GLU A 75 5.73 1.24 -11.92
N MET A 76 5.65 2.58 -11.83
CA MET A 76 5.36 3.43 -12.99
C MET A 76 6.64 3.77 -13.77
N ALA A 77 7.72 4.01 -13.03
CA ALA A 77 9.07 4.28 -13.52
C ALA A 77 10.06 4.08 -12.36
N VAL A 78 11.36 4.12 -12.65
CA VAL A 78 12.41 4.10 -11.60
C VAL A 78 12.16 5.23 -10.62
N GLY A 79 12.03 4.90 -9.34
CA GLY A 79 11.75 5.87 -8.27
C GLY A 79 10.33 6.44 -8.27
N LYS A 80 9.38 5.86 -9.02
CA LYS A 80 7.96 6.23 -9.01
C LYS A 80 7.05 5.02 -8.80
N PHE A 81 6.28 5.03 -7.72
CA PHE A 81 5.40 3.93 -7.36
C PHE A 81 3.97 4.41 -7.17
N CYS A 82 3.00 3.59 -7.58
CA CYS A 82 1.58 3.85 -7.39
C CYS A 82 0.97 2.73 -6.52
N ILE A 83 0.25 3.14 -5.49
CA ILE A 83 -0.56 2.29 -4.62
C ILE A 83 -2.00 2.66 -4.88
N ARG A 84 -2.77 1.74 -5.45
CA ARG A 84 -4.19 1.93 -5.70
C ARG A 84 -4.99 1.07 -4.74
N THR A 85 -5.90 1.72 -4.04
CA THR A 85 -6.84 1.11 -3.11
C THR A 85 -8.26 1.28 -3.62
N GLU A 86 -9.25 0.69 -2.95
CA GLU A 86 -10.66 0.91 -3.28
C GLU A 86 -11.07 2.36 -3.00
N LYS A 87 -10.54 2.96 -1.92
CA LYS A 87 -10.86 4.34 -1.52
C LYS A 87 -10.06 5.42 -2.26
N LYS A 88 -8.78 5.17 -2.50
CA LYS A 88 -7.83 6.20 -2.97
C LYS A 88 -6.69 5.67 -3.82
N GLU A 89 -6.08 6.56 -4.60
CA GLU A 89 -4.83 6.33 -5.31
C GLU A 89 -3.71 7.19 -4.72
N VAL A 90 -2.57 6.57 -4.47
CA VAL A 90 -1.38 7.23 -3.91
C VAL A 90 -0.22 7.05 -4.87
N ILE A 91 0.31 8.16 -5.37
CA ILE A 91 1.50 8.21 -6.20
C ILE A 91 2.65 8.77 -5.38
N VAL A 92 3.77 8.05 -5.36
CA VAL A 92 4.98 8.50 -4.68
C VAL A 92 6.19 8.56 -5.59
N LEU A 93 7.02 9.58 -5.34
CA LEU A 93 8.40 9.60 -5.81
C LEU A 93 9.31 9.25 -4.64
N TYR A 94 10.24 8.33 -4.87
CA TYR A 94 11.14 7.82 -3.85
C TYR A 94 12.55 7.56 -4.41
N ASP A 95 13.57 7.78 -3.59
CA ASP A 95 14.98 7.46 -3.88
C ASP A 95 15.56 6.36 -2.99
N GLY A 96 14.75 5.86 -2.03
CA GLY A 96 15.12 4.79 -1.13
C GLY A 96 14.75 3.41 -1.67
N THR A 97 14.21 2.57 -0.79
CA THR A 97 13.92 1.17 -1.08
C THR A 97 12.48 0.81 -0.76
N ILE A 98 11.96 -0.17 -1.51
CA ILE A 98 10.73 -0.89 -1.19
C ILE A 98 11.13 -2.21 -0.55
N VAL A 99 10.62 -2.46 0.65
CA VAL A 99 10.86 -3.69 1.40
C VAL A 99 9.54 -4.36 1.72
N VAL A 100 9.44 -5.65 1.42
CA VAL A 100 8.28 -6.49 1.72
C VAL A 100 8.64 -7.48 2.81
N THR A 101 7.89 -7.47 3.92
CA THR A 101 8.12 -8.34 5.08
C THR A 101 6.86 -9.07 5.48
N ASN A 102 7.00 -10.31 5.97
CA ASN A 102 5.94 -10.99 6.72
C ASN A 102 5.84 -10.39 8.12
N VAL A 103 4.62 -10.19 8.60
CA VAL A 103 4.31 -9.84 9.98
C VAL A 103 3.70 -11.10 10.60
N VAL A 104 4.32 -11.62 11.66
CA VAL A 104 3.93 -12.84 12.37
C VAL A 104 3.35 -12.47 13.73
#